data_AF-A0A173Y8X6-F1
#
_entry.id   AF-A0A173Y8X6-F1
#
_cell.length_a   1.000
_cell.length_b   1.000
_cell.length_c   1.000
_cell.angle_alpha   90.00
_cell.angle_beta   90.00
_cell.angle_gamma   90.00
#
_symmetry.space_group_name_H-M   'P 1'
#
loop_
_entity.id
_entity.type
_entity.pdbx_description
1 polymer ?
#
loop_
_entity_poly.entity_id
_entity_poly.type
_entity_poly.pdbx_seq_one_letter_code
_entity_poly.pdbx_strand_id
1 'polypeptide(L)'
;MELINNLFQFAVTLLGFCLSGIWYLKDRKQTCFLLTCFYGCFALGSLYWTLYLLLFSETPQVFYVSEFGWIASVIFLYLLQYTLSSAEERDFSTRKSLIAPLIGIPLCVFYCTFGDVLSNLLWCSMMIVVSYHSIRGLIYALIQTGTARKIRYFHIGVLCYVAVEYALWLSGCLWPGYSISNPYCWFDLLLTGCLFALLPATGKAVQT
;
A
#
# COMPACT_ATOMS: atom_id res chain seq x y z
N MET A 1 3.09 -17.62 14.03
CA MET A 1 2.15 -17.01 13.07
C MET A 1 2.74 -15.75 12.46
N GLU A 2 3.18 -14.78 13.28
CA GLU A 2 3.84 -13.57 12.81
C GLU A 2 4.95 -13.82 11.77
N LEU A 3 5.91 -14.70 12.08
CA LEU A 3 6.99 -15.03 11.15
C LEU A 3 6.49 -15.61 9.81
N ILE A 4 5.45 -16.45 9.84
CA ILE A 4 4.90 -17.08 8.64
C ILE A 4 4.23 -16.03 7.75
N ASN A 5 3.43 -15.14 8.35
CA ASN A 5 2.81 -14.05 7.60
C ASN A 5 3.86 -13.11 6.99
N ASN A 6 4.87 -12.72 7.77
CA ASN A 6 5.94 -11.84 7.29
C ASN A 6 6.77 -12.49 6.16
N LEU A 7 7.07 -13.78 6.27
CA LEU A 7 7.70 -14.55 5.19
C LEU A 7 6.84 -14.59 3.94
N PHE A 8 5.52 -14.77 4.09
CA PHE A 8 4.60 -14.79 2.97
C PHE A 8 4.49 -13.41 2.30
N GLN A 9 4.41 -12.34 3.09
CA GLN A 9 4.40 -10.96 2.63
C GLN A 9 5.70 -10.61 1.88
N PHE A 10 6.85 -11.01 2.43
CA PHE A 10 8.15 -10.88 1.77
C PHE A 10 8.18 -11.65 0.44
N ALA A 11 7.72 -12.91 0.41
CA ALA A 11 7.71 -13.71 -0.82
C ALA A 11 6.82 -13.09 -1.91
N VAL A 12 5.64 -12.59 -1.54
CA VAL A 12 4.70 -11.94 -2.48
C VAL A 12 5.27 -10.63 -3.03
N THR A 13 5.87 -9.81 -2.17
CA THR A 13 6.46 -8.53 -2.59
C THR A 13 7.72 -8.73 -3.43
N LEU A 14 8.55 -9.73 -3.09
CA LEU A 14 9.68 -10.14 -3.92
C LEU A 14 9.23 -10.66 -5.30
N LEU A 15 8.17 -11.47 -5.35
CA LEU A 15 7.58 -11.91 -6.61
C LEU A 15 7.08 -10.71 -7.43
N GLY A 16 6.38 -9.78 -6.78
CA GLY A 16 5.94 -8.51 -7.39
C GLY A 16 7.10 -7.74 -8.01
N PHE A 17 8.20 -7.57 -7.25
CA PHE A 17 9.43 -6.92 -7.69
C PHE A 17 10.05 -7.60 -8.91
N CYS A 18 10.18 -8.93 -8.88
CA CYS A 18 10.74 -9.69 -10.00
C CYS A 18 9.88 -9.56 -11.26
N LEU A 19 8.56 -9.73 -11.14
CA LEU A 19 7.65 -9.67 -12.29
C LEU A 19 7.58 -8.27 -12.89
N SER A 20 7.45 -7.23 -12.06
CA SER A 20 7.45 -5.84 -12.54
C SER A 20 8.81 -5.46 -13.12
N GLY A 21 9.91 -5.98 -12.57
CA GLY A 21 11.27 -5.79 -13.07
C GLY A 21 11.46 -6.41 -14.45
N ILE A 22 10.95 -7.62 -14.67
CA ILE A 22 10.94 -8.26 -16.00
C ILE A 22 10.13 -7.42 -17.00
N TRP A 23 8.94 -6.93 -16.61
CA TRP A 23 8.15 -6.02 -17.45
C TRP A 23 8.89 -4.73 -17.77
N TYR A 24 9.59 -4.15 -16.79
CA TYR A 24 10.42 -2.97 -17.01
C TYR A 24 11.57 -3.24 -17.98
N LEU A 25 12.27 -4.36 -17.86
CA LEU A 25 13.36 -4.72 -18.76
C LEU A 25 12.87 -4.92 -20.20
N LYS A 26 11.64 -5.41 -20.37
CA LYS A 26 11.01 -5.64 -21.68
C LYS A 26 10.50 -4.35 -22.33
N ASP A 27 9.66 -3.59 -21.62
CA ASP A 27 8.91 -2.48 -22.21
C ASP A 27 9.56 -1.10 -21.93
N ARG A 28 10.49 -1.01 -20.97
CA ARG A 28 11.19 0.22 -20.54
C ARG A 28 10.27 1.38 -20.15
N LYS A 29 9.02 1.08 -19.77
CA LYS A 29 8.03 2.07 -19.33
C LYS A 29 8.31 2.55 -17.91
N GLN A 30 8.12 3.85 -17.68
CA GLN A 30 8.24 4.47 -16.35
C GLN A 30 7.29 3.84 -15.32
N THR A 31 6.08 3.45 -15.72
CA THR A 31 5.12 2.78 -14.83
C THR A 31 5.63 1.44 -14.31
N CYS A 32 6.30 0.64 -15.15
CA CYS A 32 6.92 -0.61 -14.73
C CYS A 32 8.11 -0.38 -13.78
N PHE A 33 8.89 0.69 -14.01
CA PHE A 33 9.96 1.09 -13.09
C PHE A 33 9.41 1.47 -11.72
N LEU A 34 8.40 2.36 -11.67
CA LEU A 34 7.79 2.80 -10.41
C LEU A 34 7.12 1.63 -9.65
N LEU A 35 6.45 0.72 -10.37
CA LEU A 35 5.89 -0.50 -9.77
C LEU A 35 6.98 -1.40 -9.18
N THR A 36 8.13 -1.51 -9.85
CA THR A 36 9.28 -2.25 -9.36
C THR A 36 9.87 -1.61 -8.11
N CYS A 37 9.99 -0.29 -8.08
CA CYS A 37 10.44 0.43 -6.90
C CYS A 37 9.45 0.27 -5.73
N PHE A 38 8.13 0.33 -5.98
CA PHE A 38 7.11 0.05 -4.97
C PHE A 38 7.32 -1.33 -4.32
N TYR A 39 7.31 -2.40 -5.11
CA TYR A 39 7.49 -3.75 -4.57
C TYR A 39 8.88 -3.98 -3.97
N GLY A 40 9.92 -3.41 -4.57
CA GLY A 40 11.30 -3.55 -4.08
C GLY A 40 11.49 -2.90 -2.71
N CYS A 41 11.01 -1.67 -2.53
CA CYS A 41 11.07 -0.97 -1.25
C CYS A 41 10.23 -1.69 -0.19
N PHE A 42 9.03 -2.16 -0.55
CA PHE A 42 8.19 -2.93 0.36
C PHE A 42 8.88 -4.25 0.77
N ALA A 43 9.40 -5.00 -0.20
CA ALA A 43 10.10 -6.26 0.03
C ALA A 43 11.35 -6.08 0.91
N LEU A 44 12.11 -4.99 0.74
CA LEU A 44 13.24 -4.67 1.61
C LEU A 44 12.79 -4.39 3.05
N GLY A 45 11.67 -3.68 3.22
CA GLY A 45 11.10 -3.43 4.54
C GLY A 45 10.64 -4.72 5.23
N SER A 46 9.87 -5.55 4.51
CA SER A 46 9.42 -6.85 5.00
C SER A 46 10.57 -7.84 5.23
N LEU A 47 11.63 -7.80 4.41
CA LEU A 47 12.82 -8.63 4.58
C LEU A 47 13.54 -8.29 5.89
N TYR A 48 13.78 -7.00 6.14
CA TYR A 48 14.41 -6.56 7.38
C TYR A 48 13.61 -7.04 8.60
N TRP A 49 12.30 -6.82 8.59
CA TRP A 49 11.41 -7.25 9.68
C TRP A 49 11.46 -8.76 9.89
N THR A 50 11.37 -9.53 8.80
CA THR A 50 11.41 -10.99 8.82
C THR A 50 12.73 -11.52 9.37
N LEU A 51 13.86 -10.97 8.91
CA LEU A 51 15.19 -11.38 9.38
C LEU A 51 15.37 -11.04 10.85
N TYR A 52 14.89 -9.87 11.30
CA TYR A 52 14.97 -9.49 12.70
C TYR A 52 14.21 -10.48 13.59
N LEU A 53 12.96 -10.80 13.23
CA LEU A 53 12.17 -11.82 13.92
C LEU A 53 12.86 -13.18 13.93
N LEU A 54 13.43 -13.60 12.80
CA LEU A 54 14.09 -14.90 12.67
C LEU A 54 15.35 -15.00 13.55
N LEU A 55 16.15 -13.93 13.60
CA LEU A 55 17.45 -13.93 14.28
C LEU A 55 17.32 -13.66 15.78
N PHE A 56 16.41 -12.78 16.18
CA PHE A 56 16.30 -12.30 17.56
C PHE A 56 15.07 -12.83 18.28
N SER A 57 14.10 -13.41 17.58
CA SER A 57 12.82 -13.87 18.16
C SER A 57 12.05 -12.79 18.94
N GLU A 58 12.38 -11.52 18.69
CA GLU A 58 11.79 -10.35 19.30
C GLU A 58 11.25 -9.42 18.21
N THR A 59 10.20 -8.66 18.54
CA THR A 59 9.71 -7.60 17.67
C THR A 59 10.68 -6.41 17.77
N PRO A 60 11.10 -5.82 16.63
CA PRO A 60 12.07 -4.74 16.66
C PRO A 60 11.55 -3.55 17.48
N GLN A 61 12.19 -3.29 18.63
CA GLN A 61 11.91 -2.11 19.46
C GLN A 61 12.54 -0.88 18.78
N VAL A 62 11.71 -0.10 18.06
CA VAL A 62 12.01 1.25 17.55
C VAL A 62 13.01 1.33 16.38
N PHE A 63 12.41 1.41 15.17
CA PHE A 63 12.63 2.36 14.07
C PHE A 63 13.96 2.40 13.26
N TYR A 64 13.83 2.13 11.95
CA TYR A 64 14.05 3.07 10.83
C TYR A 64 14.01 2.28 9.51
N VAL A 65 14.67 1.13 9.46
CA VAL A 65 14.98 0.47 8.19
C VAL A 65 13.72 -0.09 7.50
N SER A 66 12.87 -0.83 8.22
CA SER A 66 11.62 -1.36 7.65
C SER A 66 10.64 -0.25 7.29
N GLU A 67 10.47 0.69 8.21
CA GLU A 67 9.60 1.86 8.05
C GLU A 67 10.00 2.71 6.86
N PHE A 68 11.30 3.00 6.67
CA PHE A 68 11.78 3.71 5.48
C PHE A 68 11.48 2.92 4.20
N GLY A 69 11.61 1.60 4.22
CA GLY A 69 11.24 0.74 3.10
C GLY A 69 9.76 0.87 2.75
N TRP A 70 8.88 0.77 3.74
CA TRP A 70 7.44 0.89 3.54
C TRP A 70 7.02 2.31 3.15
N ILE A 71 7.58 3.35 3.78
CA ILE A 71 7.34 4.76 3.42
C ILE A 71 7.76 5.02 1.97
N ALA A 72 8.96 4.59 1.59
CA ALA A 72 9.45 4.72 0.22
C ALA A 72 8.53 3.99 -0.76
N SER A 73 8.02 2.81 -0.40
CA SER A 73 7.06 2.09 -1.23
C SER A 73 5.81 2.95 -1.49
N VAL A 74 5.20 3.54 -0.47
CA VAL A 74 3.99 4.36 -0.64
C VAL A 74 4.26 5.62 -1.45
N ILE A 75 5.46 6.20 -1.36
CA ILE A 75 5.90 7.29 -2.24
C ILE A 75 5.92 6.81 -3.71
N PHE A 76 6.52 5.66 -4.00
CA PHE A 76 6.51 5.10 -5.36
C PHE A 76 5.10 4.74 -5.83
N LEU A 77 4.22 4.29 -4.94
CA LEU A 77 2.81 4.02 -5.24
C LEU A 77 2.08 5.31 -5.63
N TYR A 78 2.31 6.40 -4.90
CA TYR A 78 1.78 7.73 -5.22
C TYR A 78 2.30 8.22 -6.58
N LEU A 79 3.61 8.11 -6.84
CA LEU A 79 4.20 8.49 -8.12
C LEU A 79 3.68 7.64 -9.29
N LEU A 80 3.48 6.34 -9.06
CA LEU A 80 2.87 5.42 -10.01
C LEU A 80 1.43 5.85 -10.32
N GLN A 81 0.65 6.13 -9.28
CA GLN A 81 -0.70 6.66 -9.42
C GLN A 81 -0.71 7.95 -10.25
N TYR A 82 0.17 8.90 -9.93
CA TYR A 82 0.29 10.15 -10.67
C TYR A 82 0.65 9.94 -12.14
N THR A 83 1.51 8.97 -12.43
CA THR A 83 1.96 8.63 -13.79
C THR A 83 0.87 7.92 -14.60
N LEU A 84 0.02 7.13 -13.94
CA LEU A 84 -1.12 6.47 -14.56
C LEU A 84 -2.29 7.43 -14.82
N SER A 85 -2.46 8.46 -13.99
CA SER A 85 -3.52 9.46 -14.15
C SER A 85 -3.30 10.36 -15.37
N SER A 86 -4.35 10.55 -16.19
CA SER A 86 -4.30 11.48 -17.32
C SER A 86 -4.28 12.95 -16.88
N ALA A 87 -4.06 13.89 -17.80
CA ALA A 87 -4.16 15.32 -17.48
C ALA A 87 -5.58 15.70 -17.00
N GLU A 88 -6.60 15.16 -17.66
CA GLU A 88 -8.01 15.38 -17.35
C GLU A 88 -8.39 14.78 -15.99
N GLU A 89 -7.89 13.58 -15.65
CA GLU A 89 -8.11 13.00 -14.32
C GLU A 89 -7.46 13.85 -13.21
N ARG A 90 -6.29 14.43 -13.49
CA ARG A 90 -5.57 15.28 -12.53
C ARG A 90 -6.28 16.60 -12.28
N ASP A 91 -6.92 17.17 -13.30
CA ASP A 91 -7.72 18.40 -13.22
C ASP A 91 -9.14 18.14 -12.66
N PHE A 92 -9.63 16.91 -12.76
CA PHE A 92 -10.95 16.52 -12.27
C PHE A 92 -11.09 16.73 -10.75
N SER A 93 -12.02 17.59 -10.34
CA SER A 93 -12.32 17.80 -8.92
C SER A 93 -13.60 17.07 -8.50
N THR A 94 -13.56 16.42 -7.33
CA THR A 94 -14.74 15.79 -6.74
C THR A 94 -14.74 15.95 -5.23
N ARG A 95 -15.85 16.39 -4.64
CA ARG A 95 -15.99 16.45 -3.18
C ARG A 95 -15.91 15.08 -2.52
N LYS A 96 -16.14 14.00 -3.27
CA LYS A 96 -16.09 12.63 -2.75
C LYS A 96 -14.70 12.23 -2.25
N SER A 97 -13.63 12.81 -2.80
CA SER A 97 -12.27 12.52 -2.32
C SER A 97 -12.01 13.04 -0.90
N LEU A 98 -12.82 13.96 -0.39
CA LEU A 98 -12.77 14.43 1.00
C LEU A 98 -13.12 13.34 2.03
N ILE A 99 -13.67 12.19 1.59
CA ILE A 99 -13.83 11.01 2.45
C ILE A 99 -12.47 10.53 2.97
N ALA A 100 -11.39 10.66 2.18
CA ALA A 100 -10.05 10.25 2.59
C ALA A 100 -9.56 10.97 3.86
N PRO A 101 -9.52 12.32 3.92
CA PRO A 101 -9.17 13.01 5.16
C PRO A 101 -10.25 12.86 6.24
N LEU A 102 -11.54 12.75 5.89
CA LEU A 102 -12.62 12.56 6.87
C LEU A 102 -12.44 11.29 7.70
N ILE A 103 -11.95 10.21 7.10
CA ILE A 103 -11.66 8.94 7.79
C ILE A 103 -10.24 8.94 8.35
N GLY A 104 -9.26 9.38 7.55
CA GLY A 104 -7.85 9.27 7.92
C GLY A 104 -7.43 10.18 9.07
N ILE A 105 -8.00 11.39 9.19
CA ILE A 105 -7.64 12.31 10.29
C ILE A 105 -8.07 11.75 11.66
N PRO A 106 -9.32 11.31 11.88
CA PRO A 106 -9.69 10.67 13.15
C PRO A 106 -8.84 9.44 13.49
N LEU A 107 -8.56 8.58 12.49
CA LEU A 107 -7.68 7.43 12.70
C LEU A 107 -6.26 7.84 13.05
N CYS A 108 -5.72 8.88 12.42
CA CYS A 108 -4.41 9.42 12.74
C CYS A 108 -4.33 9.92 14.19
N VAL A 109 -5.33 10.69 14.63
CA VAL A 109 -5.43 11.16 16.03
C VAL A 109 -5.46 9.96 16.97
N PHE A 110 -6.24 8.92 16.65
CA PHE A 110 -6.30 7.70 17.43
C PHE A 110 -4.95 6.97 17.48
N TYR A 111 -4.27 6.73 16.36
CA TYR A 111 -2.98 6.03 16.36
C TYR A 111 -1.89 6.79 17.09
N CYS A 112 -1.92 8.13 17.05
CA CYS A 112 -1.00 8.97 17.82
C CYS A 112 -1.15 8.82 19.34
N THR A 113 -2.23 8.20 19.87
CA THR A 113 -2.34 7.89 21.31
C THR A 113 -1.65 6.59 21.70
N PHE A 114 -1.23 5.75 20.75
CA PHE A 114 -0.65 4.42 21.02
C PHE A 114 0.84 4.29 20.64
N GLY A 115 1.35 5.11 19.71
CA GLY A 115 2.70 4.97 19.18
C GLY A 115 3.44 6.29 18.96
N ASP A 116 4.57 6.22 18.25
CA ASP A 116 5.36 7.41 17.90
C ASP A 116 4.54 8.38 17.04
N VAL A 117 4.47 9.64 17.49
CA VAL A 117 3.61 10.65 16.86
C VAL A 117 4.10 10.97 15.45
N LEU A 118 5.41 11.06 15.23
CA LEU A 118 5.96 11.45 13.93
C LEU A 118 5.72 10.38 12.86
N SER A 119 5.99 9.13 13.18
CA SER A 119 5.71 7.96 12.34
C SER A 119 4.23 7.88 11.97
N ASN A 120 3.35 7.98 12.96
CA ASN A 120 1.90 7.89 12.73
C ASN A 120 1.38 9.04 11.86
N LEU A 121 1.86 10.28 12.10
CA LEU A 121 1.53 11.43 11.28
C LEU A 121 1.98 11.23 9.83
N LEU A 122 3.21 10.75 9.62
CA LEU A 122 3.75 10.52 8.28
C LEU A 122 2.98 9.43 7.54
N TRP A 123 2.79 8.28 8.18
CA TRP A 123 2.10 7.13 7.59
C TRP A 123 0.64 7.48 7.25
N CYS A 124 -0.10 8.05 8.20
CA CYS A 124 -1.49 8.45 7.96
C CYS A 124 -1.61 9.53 6.88
N SER A 125 -0.69 10.50 6.84
CA SER A 125 -0.68 11.53 5.81
C SER A 125 -0.53 10.91 4.42
N MET A 126 0.38 9.94 4.25
CA MET A 126 0.55 9.22 2.99
C MET A 126 -0.69 8.41 2.61
N MET A 127 -1.29 7.71 3.57
CA MET A 127 -2.53 6.94 3.35
C MET A 127 -3.70 7.84 2.94
N ILE A 128 -3.83 9.03 3.54
CA ILE A 128 -4.82 10.05 3.15
C ILE A 128 -4.55 10.53 1.73
N VAL A 129 -3.31 10.88 1.38
CA VAL A 129 -2.96 11.38 0.03
C VAL A 129 -3.27 10.33 -1.04
N VAL A 130 -2.79 9.11 -0.85
CA VAL A 130 -3.01 8.01 -1.81
C VAL A 130 -4.50 7.65 -1.91
N SER A 131 -5.24 7.67 -0.81
CA SER A 131 -6.69 7.47 -0.81
C SER A 131 -7.42 8.60 -1.55
N TYR A 132 -7.05 9.85 -1.29
CA TYR A 132 -7.68 11.02 -1.91
C TYR A 132 -7.59 10.95 -3.43
N HIS A 133 -6.38 10.69 -3.95
CA HIS A 133 -6.16 10.55 -5.39
C HIS A 133 -6.85 9.30 -5.95
N SER A 134 -6.93 8.21 -5.19
CA SER A 134 -7.59 6.97 -5.63
C SER A 134 -9.10 7.11 -5.70
N ILE A 135 -9.73 7.79 -4.73
CA ILE A 135 -11.16 8.08 -4.79
C ILE A 135 -11.46 9.00 -5.98
N ARG A 136 -10.67 10.06 -6.17
CA ARG A 136 -10.82 10.97 -7.31
C ARG A 136 -10.71 10.21 -8.64
N GLY A 137 -9.62 9.46 -8.83
CA GLY A 137 -9.36 8.69 -10.04
C GLY A 137 -10.41 7.60 -10.26
N LEU A 138 -10.90 6.95 -9.20
CA LEU A 138 -11.99 5.98 -9.31
C LEU A 138 -13.28 6.62 -9.81
N ILE A 139 -13.69 7.76 -9.24
CA ILE A 139 -14.90 8.47 -9.68
C ILE A 139 -14.76 8.91 -11.13
N TYR A 140 -13.60 9.43 -11.52
CA TYR A 140 -13.32 9.79 -12.90
C TYR A 140 -13.42 8.56 -13.83
N ALA A 141 -12.72 7.48 -13.50
CA ALA A 141 -12.70 6.24 -14.28
C ALA A 141 -14.08 5.60 -14.43
N LEU A 142 -14.99 5.79 -13.46
CA LEU A 142 -16.36 5.27 -13.54
C LEU A 142 -17.22 5.95 -14.61
N ILE A 143 -16.89 7.19 -14.98
CA ILE A 143 -17.56 7.96 -16.04
C ILE A 143 -16.97 7.61 -17.43
N GLN A 144 -15.75 7.07 -17.46
CA GLN A 144 -15.08 6.65 -18.70
C GLN A 144 -15.67 5.35 -19.29
N THR A 145 -15.43 5.16 -20.59
CA THR A 145 -15.82 3.95 -21.34
C THR A 145 -14.61 3.25 -21.95
N GLY A 146 -14.76 1.97 -22.32
CA GLY A 146 -13.71 1.23 -23.02
C GLY A 146 -12.47 0.96 -22.16
N THR A 147 -11.28 1.09 -22.76
CA THR A 147 -9.99 0.84 -22.10
C THR A 147 -9.74 1.81 -20.96
N ALA A 148 -10.05 3.10 -21.11
CA ALA A 148 -9.88 4.12 -20.08
C ALA A 148 -10.58 3.78 -18.74
N ARG A 149 -11.67 2.99 -18.77
CA ARG A 149 -12.36 2.53 -17.57
C ARG A 149 -11.56 1.50 -16.75
N LYS A 150 -10.59 0.80 -17.36
CA LYS A 150 -9.83 -0.28 -16.69
C LYS A 150 -8.96 0.23 -15.54
N ILE A 151 -8.54 1.50 -15.54
CA ILE A 151 -7.76 2.10 -14.45
C ILE A 151 -8.50 2.07 -13.10
N ARG A 152 -9.84 1.93 -13.10
CA ARG A 152 -10.64 1.73 -11.88
C ARG A 152 -10.14 0.56 -11.03
N TYR A 153 -9.63 -0.50 -11.64
CA TYR A 153 -9.14 -1.67 -10.91
C TYR A 153 -7.88 -1.33 -10.11
N PHE A 154 -7.02 -0.46 -10.63
CA PHE A 154 -5.86 0.05 -9.91
C PHE A 154 -6.31 0.89 -8.71
N HIS A 155 -7.20 1.88 -8.91
CA HIS A 155 -7.69 2.70 -7.80
C HIS A 155 -8.42 1.90 -6.73
N ILE A 156 -9.24 0.91 -7.12
CA ILE A 156 -9.89 -0.01 -6.17
C ILE A 156 -8.83 -0.81 -5.40
N GLY A 157 -7.82 -1.35 -6.08
CA GLY A 157 -6.73 -2.09 -5.44
C GLY A 157 -5.98 -1.24 -4.40
N VAL A 158 -5.68 0.02 -4.74
CA VAL A 158 -5.04 0.97 -3.82
C VAL A 158 -5.95 1.27 -2.63
N LEU A 159 -7.25 1.47 -2.83
CA LEU A 159 -8.19 1.70 -1.73
C LEU A 159 -8.36 0.47 -0.83
N CYS A 160 -8.34 -0.74 -1.40
CA CYS A 160 -8.32 -1.98 -0.62
C CYS A 160 -7.05 -2.08 0.23
N TYR A 161 -5.87 -1.79 -0.36
CA TYR A 161 -4.61 -1.73 0.38
C TYR A 161 -4.70 -0.76 1.57
N VAL A 162 -5.15 0.48 1.35
CA VAL A 162 -5.26 1.47 2.45
C VAL A 162 -6.29 1.07 3.50
N ALA A 163 -7.43 0.51 3.09
CA ALA A 163 -8.46 0.07 4.04
C ALA A 163 -7.95 -1.07 4.94
N VAL A 164 -7.19 -2.00 4.37
CA VAL A 164 -6.62 -3.11 5.11
C VAL A 164 -5.46 -2.65 6.00
N GLU A 165 -4.64 -1.71 5.54
CA GLU A 165 -3.65 -1.02 6.40
C GLU A 165 -4.33 -0.41 7.63
N TYR A 166 -5.37 0.42 7.46
CA TYR A 166 -6.07 0.98 8.60
C TYR A 166 -6.67 -0.09 9.52
N ALA A 167 -7.25 -1.16 8.97
CA ALA A 167 -7.79 -2.25 9.77
C ALA A 167 -6.68 -2.99 10.55
N LEU A 168 -5.52 -3.20 9.93
CA LEU A 168 -4.34 -3.80 10.53
C LEU A 168 -3.87 -2.95 11.72
N TRP A 169 -3.60 -1.66 11.51
CA TRP A 169 -3.17 -0.74 12.56
C TRP A 169 -4.19 -0.64 13.70
N LEU A 170 -5.48 -0.45 13.38
CA LEU A 170 -6.54 -0.40 14.38
C LEU A 170 -6.62 -1.69 15.20
N SER A 171 -6.52 -2.85 14.55
CA SER A 171 -6.54 -4.14 15.23
C SER A 171 -5.32 -4.34 16.13
N GLY A 172 -4.15 -3.84 15.72
CA GLY A 172 -2.93 -3.91 16.52
C GLY A 172 -2.99 -3.06 17.78
N CYS A 173 -3.64 -1.90 17.71
CA CYS A 173 -3.88 -1.04 18.88
C CYS A 173 -4.89 -1.67 19.86
N LEU A 174 -6.00 -2.22 19.36
CA LEU A 174 -7.12 -2.70 20.19
C LEU A 174 -6.94 -4.13 20.71
N TRP A 175 -6.29 -4.99 19.92
CA TRP A 175 -6.01 -6.37 20.26
C TRP A 175 -4.53 -6.64 19.99
N PRO A 176 -3.64 -6.31 20.94
CA PRO A 176 -2.22 -6.61 20.76
C PRO A 176 -1.97 -8.13 20.78
N GLY A 177 -1.13 -8.62 19.87
CA GLY A 177 -0.65 -10.01 19.84
C GLY A 177 -0.86 -10.73 18.51
N TYR A 178 -0.19 -11.87 18.34
CA TYR A 178 -0.09 -12.60 17.05
C TYR A 178 -0.72 -14.00 17.07
N SER A 179 -1.71 -14.21 17.94
CA SER A 179 -2.51 -15.44 17.95
C SER A 179 -3.39 -15.53 16.70
N ILE A 180 -3.75 -16.75 16.28
CA ILE A 180 -4.73 -16.99 15.21
C ILE A 180 -6.13 -16.44 15.55
N SER A 181 -6.41 -16.28 16.85
CA SER A 181 -7.64 -15.64 17.34
C SER A 181 -7.60 -14.11 17.23
N ASN A 182 -6.44 -13.52 16.94
CA ASN A 182 -6.27 -12.08 16.88
C ASN A 182 -6.60 -11.56 15.47
N PRO A 183 -7.49 -10.55 15.34
CA PRO A 183 -7.80 -9.93 14.05
C PRO A 183 -6.56 -9.39 13.30
N TYR A 184 -5.53 -8.93 14.01
CA TYR A 184 -4.28 -8.43 13.43
C TYR A 184 -3.63 -9.43 12.48
N CYS A 185 -3.57 -10.70 12.90
CA CYS A 185 -2.98 -11.78 12.11
C CYS A 185 -3.68 -11.96 10.74
N TRP A 186 -5.00 -11.72 10.69
CA TRP A 186 -5.79 -11.88 9.48
C TRP A 186 -5.73 -10.66 8.58
N PHE A 187 -5.68 -9.45 9.15
CA PHE A 187 -5.49 -8.24 8.37
C PHE A 187 -4.11 -8.19 7.72
N ASP A 188 -3.08 -8.72 8.38
CA ASP A 188 -1.72 -8.82 7.83
C ASP A 188 -1.66 -9.78 6.63
N LEU A 189 -2.35 -10.92 6.74
CA LEU A 189 -2.52 -11.85 5.62
C LEU A 189 -3.33 -11.21 4.47
N LEU A 190 -4.39 -10.47 4.80
CA LEU A 190 -5.21 -9.78 3.81
C LEU A 190 -4.44 -8.65 3.12
N LEU A 191 -3.54 -7.97 3.83
CA LEU A 191 -2.66 -6.94 3.29
C LEU A 191 -1.75 -7.57 2.22
N THR A 192 -1.20 -8.75 2.52
CA THR A 192 -0.43 -9.53 1.54
C THR A 192 -1.27 -9.87 0.30
N GLY A 193 -2.54 -10.22 0.47
CA GLY A 193 -3.47 -10.41 -0.64
C GLY A 193 -3.70 -9.14 -1.48
N CYS A 194 -3.79 -7.97 -0.84
CA CYS A 194 -3.92 -6.68 -1.53
C CYS A 194 -2.66 -6.35 -2.35
N LEU A 195 -1.48 -6.56 -1.76
CA LEU A 195 -0.20 -6.41 -2.44
C LEU A 195 -0.12 -7.33 -3.67
N PHE A 196 -0.52 -8.60 -3.54
CA PHE A 196 -0.56 -9.51 -4.68
C PHE A 196 -1.52 -9.03 -5.79
N ALA A 197 -2.72 -8.56 -5.41
CA ALA A 197 -3.75 -8.12 -6.35
C ALA A 197 -3.40 -6.79 -7.08
N LEU A 198 -2.55 -5.95 -6.48
CA LEU A 198 -2.08 -4.70 -7.10
C LEU A 198 -1.26 -4.93 -8.37
N LEU A 199 -0.55 -6.06 -8.48
CA LEU A 199 0.24 -6.40 -9.66
C LEU A 199 -0.61 -6.54 -10.94
N PRO A 200 -1.61 -7.45 -11.00
CA PRO A 200 -2.49 -7.54 -12.16
C PRO A 200 -3.40 -6.32 -12.33
N ALA A 201 -3.74 -5.61 -11.25
CA ALA A 201 -4.50 -4.35 -11.34
C ALA A 201 -3.71 -3.25 -12.07
N THR A 202 -2.42 -3.12 -11.76
CA THR A 202 -1.51 -2.20 -12.45
C THR A 202 -1.29 -2.63 -13.90
N GLY A 203 -1.13 -3.93 -14.16
CA GLY A 203 -1.03 -4.45 -15.53
C GLY A 203 -2.24 -4.08 -16.40
N LYS A 204 -3.46 -4.12 -15.85
CA LYS A 204 -4.68 -3.68 -16.55
C LYS A 204 -4.74 -2.17 -16.79
N ALA A 205 -4.12 -1.37 -15.91
CA ALA A 205 -4.05 0.09 -16.04
C ALA A 205 -2.99 0.55 -17.05
N VAL A 206 -1.90 -0.21 -17.25
CA VAL A 206 -0.84 0.16 -18.22
C VAL A 206 -1.21 -0.19 -19.68
N GLN A 207 -2.25 -1.02 -19.88
CA GLN A 207 -2.78 -1.39 -21.21
C GLN A 207 -3.80 -0.40 -21.78
N THR A 208 -4.09 0.70 -21.07
CA THR A 208 -5.05 1.73 -21.50
C THR A 208 -4.38 2.79 -22.33
#